data_AF-A0A2P2I8B5-F1
#
_entry.id   AF-A0A2P2I8B5-F1
#
_cell.length_a   1.000
_cell.length_b   1.000
_cell.length_c   1.000
_cell.angle_alpha   90.00
_cell.angle_beta   90.00
_cell.angle_gamma   90.00
#
_symmetry.space_group_name_H-M   'P 1'
#
loop_
_entity.id
_entity.type
_entity.pdbx_description
1 polymer ?
#
loop_
_entity_poly.entity_id
_entity_poly.type
_entity_poly.pdbx_seq_one_letter_code
_entity_poly.pdbx_strand_id
1 'polypeptide(L)'
;GQWEKHTKGIGSLLMLKMGYIAGAGLGKDGKGRVEPVPAYLYPAGVSLDRCMELRERSGGEDMLQVEKRLQKQQQKQEHRIQREEQKLSSQTSVFDIINNKLAGAGGEVPKSQNKSSSSDGASDALNVCRQHLQKDTSKTLNMKGYQLGTRVRTLEKEVQQLVQSRDRQRELIRSGKPGQCDATVAKIEANLKQKQLELKDVRTAEDRVYSEQSTRREKKKYVVF
;
A
#
# COMPACT_ATOMS: atom_id res chain seq x y z
N GLY A 1 -21.79 36.17 -34.65
CA GLY A 1 -21.53 35.18 -33.56
C GLY A 1 -20.90 33.92 -34.12
N GLN A 2 -20.27 33.05 -33.30
CA GLN A 2 -19.60 31.83 -33.81
C GLN A 2 -20.55 30.91 -34.62
N TRP A 3 -21.85 30.91 -34.34
CA TRP A 3 -22.87 30.14 -35.09
C TRP A 3 -23.00 30.55 -36.55
N GLU A 4 -22.70 31.81 -36.88
CA GLU A 4 -22.78 32.34 -38.25
C GLU A 4 -21.61 31.88 -39.12
N LYS A 5 -20.56 31.31 -38.54
CA LYS A 5 -19.50 30.64 -39.32
C LYS A 5 -20.03 29.42 -40.06
N HIS A 6 -21.08 28.80 -39.55
CA HIS A 6 -21.68 27.59 -40.09
C HIS A 6 -22.95 27.86 -40.90
N THR A 7 -23.34 29.12 -41.09
CA THR A 7 -24.50 29.51 -41.89
C THR A 7 -24.13 30.66 -42.83
N LYS A 8 -25.01 31.00 -43.80
CA LYS A 8 -24.75 32.09 -44.76
C LYS A 8 -24.88 33.50 -44.16
N GLY A 9 -24.81 33.66 -42.83
CA GLY A 9 -24.93 34.96 -42.16
C GLY A 9 -26.30 35.64 -42.35
N ILE A 10 -27.37 34.87 -42.60
CA ILE A 10 -28.70 35.44 -42.85
C ILE A 10 -29.21 36.22 -41.62
N GLY A 11 -28.86 35.77 -40.41
CA GLY A 11 -29.24 36.42 -39.15
C GLY A 11 -28.66 37.83 -39.02
N SER A 12 -27.32 37.98 -39.13
CA SER A 12 -26.66 39.28 -39.12
C SER A 12 -27.13 40.20 -40.23
N LEU A 13 -27.37 39.69 -41.44
CA LEU A 13 -27.92 40.48 -42.54
C LEU A 13 -29.30 41.03 -42.22
N LEU A 14 -30.18 40.20 -41.65
CA LEU A 14 -31.51 40.63 -41.24
C LEU A 14 -31.44 41.67 -40.11
N MET A 15 -30.58 41.46 -39.13
CA MET A 15 -30.37 42.42 -38.03
C MET A 15 -29.89 43.78 -38.55
N LEU A 16 -28.91 43.81 -39.46
CA LEU A 16 -28.42 45.04 -40.11
C LEU A 16 -29.55 45.76 -40.85
N LYS A 17 -30.38 45.04 -41.59
CA LYS A 17 -31.55 45.62 -42.28
C LYS A 17 -32.58 46.24 -41.32
N MET A 18 -32.67 45.72 -40.09
CA MET A 18 -33.54 46.25 -39.04
C MET A 18 -32.88 47.37 -38.22
N GLY A 19 -31.72 47.88 -38.65
CA GLY A 19 -31.03 48.99 -38.00
C GLY A 19 -30.13 48.57 -36.84
N TYR A 20 -29.81 47.29 -36.69
CA TYR A 20 -28.80 46.86 -35.71
C TYR A 20 -27.42 47.39 -36.08
N ILE A 21 -26.74 47.99 -35.10
CA ILE A 21 -25.36 48.44 -35.23
C ILE A 21 -24.46 47.35 -34.64
N ALA A 22 -23.54 46.82 -35.46
CA ALA A 22 -22.63 45.75 -35.02
C ALA A 22 -21.81 46.20 -33.80
N GLY A 23 -21.88 45.41 -32.73
CA GLY A 23 -21.20 45.72 -31.46
C GLY A 23 -22.02 46.55 -30.48
N ALA A 24 -23.19 47.08 -30.88
CA ALA A 24 -24.13 47.71 -29.96
C ALA A 24 -25.04 46.67 -29.30
N GLY A 25 -25.61 47.04 -28.15
CA GLY A 25 -26.70 46.30 -27.53
C GLY A 25 -28.01 46.48 -28.29
N LEU A 26 -28.93 45.53 -28.16
CA LEU A 26 -30.30 45.68 -28.67
C LEU A 26 -31.17 46.52 -27.73
N GLY A 27 -32.29 47.04 -28.22
CA GLY A 27 -33.27 47.84 -27.46
C GLY A 27 -33.27 49.32 -27.83
N LYS A 28 -34.24 50.07 -27.30
CA LYS A 28 -34.52 51.48 -27.66
C LYS A 28 -33.28 52.39 -27.56
N ASP A 29 -32.52 52.23 -26.48
CA ASP A 29 -31.31 53.03 -26.20
C ASP A 29 -30.01 52.25 -26.50
N GLY A 30 -30.10 51.06 -27.11
CA GLY A 30 -28.93 50.21 -27.35
C GLY A 30 -28.25 49.64 -26.09
N LYS A 31 -28.93 49.65 -24.94
CA LYS A 31 -28.42 49.20 -23.62
C LYS A 31 -28.48 47.67 -23.40
N GLY A 32 -28.94 46.92 -24.40
CA GLY A 32 -29.00 45.46 -24.32
C GLY A 32 -27.62 44.83 -24.18
N ARG A 33 -27.57 43.61 -23.67
CA ARG A 33 -26.31 42.89 -23.49
C ARG A 33 -25.74 42.45 -24.83
N VAL A 34 -24.50 42.81 -25.12
CA VAL A 34 -23.79 42.40 -26.35
C VAL A 34 -23.30 40.96 -26.25
N GLU A 35 -22.80 40.57 -25.08
CA GLU A 35 -22.25 39.24 -24.85
C GLU A 35 -23.32 38.24 -24.39
N PRO A 36 -23.36 37.01 -24.94
CA PRO A 36 -24.30 35.97 -24.52
C PRO A 36 -24.05 35.53 -23.08
N VAL A 37 -25.11 35.13 -22.36
CA VAL A 37 -25.03 34.64 -20.98
C VAL A 37 -24.48 33.21 -20.99
N PRO A 38 -23.33 32.94 -20.35
CA PRO A 38 -22.86 31.57 -20.21
C PRO A 38 -23.79 30.79 -19.29
N ALA A 39 -24.20 29.60 -19.72
CA ALA A 39 -24.96 28.66 -18.89
C ALA A 39 -23.99 27.71 -18.18
N TYR A 40 -24.19 27.51 -16.87
CA TYR A 40 -23.41 26.57 -16.06
C TYR A 40 -24.27 25.33 -15.78
N LEU A 41 -23.68 24.15 -15.96
CA LEU A 41 -24.31 22.89 -15.63
C LEU A 41 -23.96 22.51 -14.19
N TYR A 42 -24.98 22.28 -13.37
CA TYR A 42 -24.82 21.79 -12.01
C TYR A 42 -25.12 20.29 -11.95
N PRO A 43 -24.44 19.55 -11.07
CA PRO A 43 -24.76 18.15 -10.86
C PRO A 43 -26.17 17.97 -10.26
N ALA A 44 -26.86 16.93 -10.74
CA ALA A 44 -28.20 16.61 -10.27
C ALA A 44 -28.17 16.03 -8.85
N GLY A 45 -29.19 16.35 -8.04
CA GLY A 45 -29.33 15.82 -6.67
C GLY A 45 -28.43 16.49 -5.63
N VAL A 46 -27.80 17.61 -5.96
CA VAL A 46 -26.88 18.34 -5.08
C VAL A 46 -27.48 19.68 -4.66
N SER A 47 -27.24 20.11 -3.41
CA SER A 47 -27.71 21.41 -2.91
C SER A 47 -27.00 22.57 -3.61
N LEU A 48 -27.66 23.72 -3.68
CA LEU A 48 -27.05 24.93 -4.25
C LEU A 48 -25.78 25.34 -3.51
N ASP A 49 -25.75 25.18 -2.19
CA ASP A 49 -24.59 25.47 -1.34
C ASP A 49 -23.36 24.63 -1.75
N ARG A 50 -23.56 23.32 -1.94
CA ARG A 50 -22.51 22.41 -2.43
C ARG A 50 -22.09 22.72 -3.87
N CYS A 51 -23.01 23.16 -4.70
CA CYS A 51 -22.72 23.65 -6.05
C CYS A 51 -21.88 24.93 -6.03
N MET A 52 -22.07 25.84 -5.06
CA MET A 52 -21.24 27.03 -4.90
C MET A 52 -19.84 26.65 -4.41
N GLU A 53 -19.74 25.76 -3.44
CA GLU A 53 -18.45 25.26 -2.93
C GLU A 53 -17.60 24.61 -4.03
N LEU A 54 -18.21 23.75 -4.87
CA LEU A 54 -17.53 23.15 -6.01
C LEU A 54 -17.04 24.20 -7.02
N ARG A 55 -17.74 25.34 -7.13
CA ARG A 55 -17.47 26.41 -8.11
C ARG A 55 -16.31 27.27 -7.67
N GLU A 56 -16.25 27.58 -6.38
CA GLU A 56 -15.10 28.26 -5.79
C GLU A 56 -13.84 27.40 -5.90
N ARG A 57 -13.97 26.09 -5.68
CA ARG A 57 -12.86 25.13 -5.80
C ARG A 57 -12.42 24.89 -7.24
N SER A 58 -13.33 24.95 -8.22
CA SER A 58 -13.02 24.63 -9.62
C SER A 58 -12.34 25.77 -10.37
N GLY A 59 -12.43 27.01 -9.88
CA GLY A 59 -11.76 28.16 -10.50
C GLY A 59 -12.18 28.45 -11.95
N GLY A 60 -13.32 27.92 -12.41
CA GLY A 60 -13.82 28.04 -13.78
C GLY A 60 -13.80 26.76 -14.61
N GLU A 61 -13.30 25.64 -14.07
CA GLU A 61 -13.39 24.31 -14.70
C GLU A 61 -14.82 23.71 -14.64
N ASP A 62 -15.08 22.74 -15.52
CA ASP A 62 -16.35 22.01 -15.59
C ASP A 62 -16.62 21.23 -14.28
N MET A 63 -17.68 21.66 -13.60
CA MET A 63 -18.09 21.22 -12.26
C MET A 63 -18.30 19.71 -12.17
N LEU A 64 -18.85 19.10 -13.22
CA LEU A 64 -19.14 17.67 -13.30
C LEU A 64 -17.85 16.83 -13.26
N GLN A 65 -16.78 17.33 -13.88
CA GLN A 65 -15.50 16.64 -13.89
C GLN A 65 -14.82 16.71 -12.52
N VAL A 66 -14.93 17.85 -11.84
CA VAL A 66 -14.40 18.04 -10.48
C VAL A 66 -15.09 17.11 -9.49
N GLU A 67 -16.41 17.02 -9.53
CA GLU A 67 -17.17 16.12 -8.66
C GLU A 67 -16.81 14.65 -8.89
N LYS A 68 -16.73 14.22 -10.16
CA LYS A 68 -16.34 12.85 -10.53
C LYS A 68 -14.93 12.50 -10.03
N ARG A 69 -13.99 13.45 -10.10
CA ARG A 69 -12.64 13.27 -9.54
C ARG A 69 -12.68 13.11 -8.02
N LEU A 70 -13.48 13.93 -7.33
CA LEU A 70 -13.61 13.90 -5.87
C LEU A 70 -14.24 12.58 -5.39
N GLN A 71 -15.33 12.12 -6.02
CA GLN A 71 -15.94 10.82 -5.70
C GLN A 71 -14.95 9.67 -5.90
N LYS A 72 -14.19 9.68 -6.99
CA LYS A 72 -13.18 8.64 -7.25
C LYS A 72 -12.07 8.64 -6.18
N GLN A 73 -11.69 9.81 -5.68
CA GLN A 73 -10.73 9.91 -4.58
C GLN A 73 -11.30 9.36 -3.27
N GLN A 74 -12.56 9.68 -2.94
CA GLN A 74 -13.25 9.17 -1.75
C GLN A 74 -13.36 7.64 -1.80
N GLN A 75 -13.88 7.07 -2.89
CA GLN A 75 -13.97 5.61 -3.07
C GLN A 75 -12.60 4.92 -2.92
N LYS A 76 -11.54 5.54 -3.43
CA LYS A 76 -10.18 5.00 -3.29
C LYS A 76 -9.70 5.04 -1.83
N GLN A 77 -10.06 6.06 -1.07
CA GLN A 77 -9.74 6.12 0.36
C GLN A 77 -10.54 5.10 1.16
N GLU A 78 -11.86 5.01 0.93
CA GLU A 78 -12.72 4.00 1.57
C GLU A 78 -12.23 2.59 1.32
N HIS A 79 -11.87 2.26 0.07
CA HIS A 79 -11.33 0.94 -0.26
C HIS A 79 -9.97 0.68 0.40
N ARG A 80 -9.16 1.73 0.66
CA ARG A 80 -7.90 1.57 1.42
C ARG A 80 -8.19 1.28 2.89
N ILE A 81 -9.09 2.05 3.50
CA ILE A 81 -9.51 1.88 4.89
C ILE A 81 -10.10 0.48 5.08
N GLN A 82 -11.05 0.08 4.23
CA GLN A 82 -11.69 -1.23 4.32
C GLN A 82 -10.70 -2.39 4.17
N ARG A 83 -9.68 -2.25 3.32
CA ARG A 83 -8.61 -3.24 3.19
C ARG A 83 -7.73 -3.30 4.45
N GLU A 84 -7.47 -2.17 5.09
CA GLU A 84 -6.73 -2.11 6.35
C GLU A 84 -7.55 -2.70 7.50
N GLU A 85 -8.85 -2.41 7.56
CA GLU A 85 -9.78 -3.01 8.53
C GLU A 85 -9.87 -4.53 8.38
N GLN A 86 -9.97 -5.05 7.15
CA GLN A 86 -9.94 -6.50 6.90
C GLN A 86 -8.63 -7.15 7.37
N LYS A 87 -7.50 -6.46 7.21
CA LYS A 87 -6.22 -6.96 7.71
C LYS A 87 -6.20 -6.96 9.23
N LEU A 88 -6.67 -5.90 9.87
CA LEU A 88 -6.74 -5.78 11.31
C LEU A 88 -7.71 -6.80 11.94
N SER A 89 -8.86 -7.06 11.31
CA SER A 89 -9.82 -8.08 11.77
C SER A 89 -9.33 -9.51 11.56
N SER A 90 -8.47 -9.75 10.55
CA SER A 90 -7.84 -11.06 10.35
C SER A 90 -6.70 -11.36 11.32
N GLN A 91 -6.09 -10.33 11.92
CA GLN A 91 -5.04 -10.49 12.91
C GLN A 91 -5.69 -10.77 14.27
N THR A 92 -5.33 -11.90 14.90
CA THR A 92 -5.81 -12.22 16.24
C THR A 92 -5.37 -11.13 17.22
N SER A 93 -6.33 -10.39 17.77
CA SER A 93 -6.06 -9.32 18.71
C SER A 93 -5.71 -9.88 20.09
N VAL A 94 -4.94 -9.11 20.88
CA VAL A 94 -4.68 -9.43 22.30
C VAL A 94 -5.98 -9.62 23.08
N PHE A 95 -7.03 -8.88 22.70
CA PHE A 95 -8.36 -9.01 23.29
C PHE A 95 -9.05 -10.33 22.91
N ASP A 96 -8.87 -10.83 21.69
CA ASP A 96 -9.37 -12.16 21.31
C ASP A 96 -8.69 -13.26 22.12
N ILE A 97 -7.40 -13.08 22.45
CA ILE A 97 -6.65 -14.01 23.30
C ILE A 97 -7.19 -13.96 24.73
N ILE A 98 -7.43 -12.77 25.29
CA ILE A 98 -8.00 -12.61 26.64
C ILE A 98 -9.40 -13.21 26.72
N ASN A 99 -10.25 -12.91 25.73
CA ASN A 99 -11.62 -13.40 25.66
C ASN A 99 -11.69 -14.93 25.50
N ASN A 100 -10.72 -15.54 24.80
CA ASN A 100 -10.71 -16.99 24.58
C ASN A 100 -9.90 -17.78 25.62
N LYS A 101 -8.94 -17.17 26.34
CA LYS A 101 -8.03 -17.89 27.27
C LYS A 101 -8.21 -17.53 28.74
N LEU A 102 -8.72 -16.34 29.06
CA LEU A 102 -8.89 -15.88 30.45
C LEU A 102 -10.37 -15.85 30.88
N ALA A 103 -11.28 -15.52 29.97
CA ALA A 103 -12.72 -15.63 30.20
C ALA A 103 -13.19 -17.07 29.91
N GLY A 104 -13.02 -17.97 30.87
CA GLY A 104 -13.38 -19.38 30.72
C GLY A 104 -14.84 -19.60 30.26
N ALA A 105 -15.01 -20.54 29.32
CA ALA A 105 -16.14 -21.46 29.16
C ALA A 105 -17.59 -21.01 29.51
N GLY A 106 -17.99 -19.75 29.29
CA GLY A 106 -19.31 -19.28 29.74
C GLY A 106 -19.97 -18.15 28.96
N GLY A 107 -19.52 -17.81 27.75
CA GLY A 107 -20.13 -16.76 26.93
C GLY A 107 -20.47 -17.24 25.53
N GLU A 108 -21.74 -17.55 25.28
CA GLU A 108 -22.27 -17.90 23.96
C GLU A 108 -22.26 -16.67 23.04
N VAL A 109 -21.46 -16.70 21.96
CA VAL A 109 -21.49 -15.73 20.83
C VAL A 109 -21.17 -16.53 19.53
N PRO A 110 -21.83 -16.24 18.39
CA PRO A 110 -22.36 -17.28 17.51
C PRO A 110 -21.33 -17.88 16.54
N LYS A 111 -21.60 -19.14 16.17
CA LYS A 111 -20.99 -19.86 15.06
C LYS A 111 -21.10 -19.04 13.76
N SER A 112 -20.01 -18.40 13.35
CA SER A 112 -19.77 -18.14 11.93
C SER A 112 -19.07 -19.37 11.35
N GLN A 113 -19.73 -19.96 10.38
CA GLN A 113 -19.38 -21.26 9.81
C GLN A 113 -18.02 -21.26 9.11
N ASN A 114 -17.35 -22.40 9.25
CA ASN A 114 -16.20 -22.86 8.48
C ASN A 114 -16.03 -22.23 7.08
N LYS A 115 -14.87 -21.61 6.86
CA LYS A 115 -14.04 -21.97 5.72
C LYS A 115 -12.66 -22.41 6.20
N SER A 116 -12.55 -23.71 6.40
CA SER A 116 -11.32 -24.43 6.11
C SER A 116 -10.97 -24.22 4.64
N SER A 117 -10.00 -23.35 4.36
CA SER A 117 -9.25 -23.39 3.10
C SER A 117 -7.85 -22.83 3.33
N SER A 118 -6.89 -23.74 3.20
CA SER A 118 -5.46 -23.52 2.93
C SER A 118 -4.65 -22.71 3.94
N SER A 119 -3.86 -23.46 4.68
CA SER A 119 -2.57 -23.11 5.29
C SER A 119 -1.52 -22.61 4.27
N ASP A 120 -1.83 -21.57 3.50
CA ASP A 120 -0.91 -20.98 2.49
C ASP A 120 -0.75 -19.45 2.60
N GLY A 121 -1.09 -18.85 3.74
CA GLY A 121 -1.06 -17.39 3.89
C GLY A 121 0.14 -16.80 4.65
N ALA A 122 0.86 -17.61 5.44
CA ALA A 122 1.81 -17.10 6.44
C ALA A 122 3.30 -17.43 6.17
N SER A 123 3.60 -18.29 5.20
CA SER A 123 4.98 -18.72 4.88
C SER A 123 5.57 -18.08 3.61
N ASP A 124 4.79 -17.36 2.81
CA ASP A 124 5.23 -16.96 1.46
C ASP A 124 6.12 -15.71 1.44
N ALA A 125 6.10 -14.89 2.51
CA ALA A 125 6.89 -13.67 2.60
C ALA A 125 8.41 -13.91 2.56
N LEU A 126 8.86 -15.10 2.97
CA LEU A 126 10.26 -15.53 2.94
C LEU A 126 10.44 -16.82 2.12
N ASN A 127 9.53 -17.11 1.19
CA ASN A 127 9.73 -18.25 0.30
C ASN A 127 10.88 -17.94 -0.67
N VAL A 128 12.01 -18.60 -0.44
CA VAL A 128 13.24 -18.47 -1.24
C VAL A 128 13.44 -19.68 -2.16
N CYS A 129 12.36 -20.38 -2.49
CA CYS A 129 12.39 -21.40 -3.54
C CYS A 129 12.67 -20.75 -4.90
N ARG A 130 13.55 -21.36 -5.68
CA ARG A 130 13.99 -20.86 -6.99
C ARG A 130 12.83 -20.47 -7.91
N GLN A 131 11.78 -21.30 -7.96
CA GLN A 131 10.59 -21.06 -8.80
C GLN A 131 9.79 -19.83 -8.38
N HIS A 132 9.74 -19.53 -7.08
CA HIS A 132 9.04 -18.37 -6.55
C HIS A 132 9.88 -17.10 -6.74
N LEU A 133 11.19 -17.20 -6.54
CA LEU A 133 12.15 -16.13 -6.71
C LEU A 133 12.25 -15.61 -8.16
N GLN A 134 11.98 -16.47 -9.14
CA GLN A 134 11.88 -16.07 -10.56
C GLN A 134 10.62 -15.26 -10.87
N LYS A 135 9.51 -15.53 -10.15
CA LYS A 135 8.23 -14.82 -10.32
C LYS A 135 8.20 -13.48 -9.58
N ASP A 136 9.05 -13.32 -8.57
CA ASP A 136 9.17 -12.10 -7.78
C ASP A 136 9.55 -10.87 -8.62
N THR A 137 9.08 -9.70 -8.20
CA THR A 137 9.49 -8.41 -8.78
C THR A 137 10.84 -7.96 -8.23
N SER A 138 11.57 -7.07 -8.93
CA SER A 138 12.86 -6.55 -8.44
C SER A 138 12.77 -5.91 -7.05
N LYS A 139 11.67 -5.19 -6.77
CA LYS A 139 11.38 -4.61 -5.46
C LYS A 139 11.20 -5.66 -4.37
N THR A 140 10.51 -6.78 -4.65
CA THR A 140 10.27 -7.84 -3.67
C THR A 140 11.55 -8.61 -3.39
N LEU A 141 12.38 -8.88 -4.40
CA LEU A 141 13.72 -9.47 -4.22
C LEU A 141 14.64 -8.61 -3.35
N ASN A 142 14.65 -7.28 -3.55
CA ASN A 142 15.45 -6.38 -2.73
C ASN A 142 14.98 -6.36 -1.28
N MET A 143 13.66 -6.39 -1.05
CA MET A 143 13.07 -6.47 0.29
C MET A 143 13.43 -7.79 0.98
N LYS A 144 13.29 -8.93 0.28
CA LYS A 144 13.69 -10.25 0.79
C LYS A 144 15.18 -10.29 1.14
N GLY A 145 16.04 -9.74 0.27
CA GLY A 145 17.48 -9.62 0.52
C GLY A 145 17.79 -8.79 1.77
N TYR A 146 17.11 -7.66 1.97
CA TYR A 146 17.28 -6.84 3.17
C TYR A 146 16.87 -7.58 4.45
N GLN A 147 15.72 -8.27 4.42
CA GLN A 147 15.20 -9.04 5.56
C GLN A 147 16.11 -10.23 5.93
N LEU A 148 16.64 -10.94 4.93
CA LEU A 148 17.60 -12.01 5.17
C LEU A 148 18.91 -11.46 5.74
N GLY A 149 19.44 -10.36 5.17
CA GLY A 149 20.66 -9.74 5.67
C GLY A 149 20.55 -9.19 7.11
N THR A 150 19.38 -8.66 7.51
CA THR A 150 19.15 -8.28 8.91
C THR A 150 19.03 -9.50 9.83
N ARG A 151 18.42 -10.59 9.35
CA ARG A 151 18.33 -11.85 10.11
C ARG A 151 19.70 -12.47 10.32
N VAL A 152 20.56 -12.50 9.29
CA VAL A 152 21.95 -12.99 9.37
C VAL A 152 22.73 -12.22 10.45
N ARG A 153 22.75 -10.88 10.39
CA ARG A 153 23.45 -10.06 11.39
C ARG A 153 22.96 -10.30 12.82
N THR A 154 21.65 -10.45 12.99
CA THR A 154 21.05 -10.74 14.31
C THR A 154 21.47 -12.11 14.82
N LEU A 155 21.39 -13.14 13.98
CA LEU A 155 21.78 -14.51 14.33
C LEU A 155 23.28 -14.63 14.61
N GLU A 156 24.13 -13.94 13.86
CA GLU A 156 25.58 -13.88 14.12
C GLU A 156 25.86 -13.32 15.51
N LYS A 157 25.18 -12.24 15.90
CA LYS A 157 25.29 -11.65 17.23
C LYS A 157 24.81 -12.61 18.31
N GLU A 158 23.68 -13.29 18.11
CA GLU A 158 23.17 -14.32 19.04
C GLU A 158 24.18 -15.47 19.21
N VAL A 159 24.74 -15.99 18.12
CA VAL A 159 25.77 -17.04 18.16
C VAL A 159 27.01 -16.57 18.91
N GLN A 160 27.50 -15.35 18.64
CA GLN A 160 28.62 -14.77 19.37
C GLN A 160 28.35 -14.66 20.88
N GLN A 161 27.15 -14.22 21.27
CA GLN A 161 26.76 -14.13 22.68
C GLN A 161 26.71 -15.52 23.35
N LEU A 162 26.17 -16.53 22.66
CA LEU A 162 26.13 -17.91 23.17
C LEU A 162 27.54 -18.50 23.32
N VAL A 163 28.45 -18.23 22.37
CA VAL A 163 29.86 -18.64 22.46
C VAL A 163 30.52 -18.01 23.69
N GLN A 164 30.40 -16.69 23.87
CA GLN A 164 30.95 -16.00 25.04
C GLN A 164 30.34 -16.52 26.36
N SER A 165 29.04 -16.81 26.37
CA SER A 165 28.37 -17.40 27.53
C SER A 165 28.90 -18.78 27.86
N ARG A 166 29.06 -19.65 26.86
CA ARG A 166 29.65 -20.99 27.01
C ARG A 166 31.06 -20.89 27.59
N ASP A 167 31.88 -19.98 27.08
CA ASP A 167 33.28 -19.86 27.49
C ASP A 167 33.41 -19.38 28.93
N ARG A 168 32.62 -18.36 29.33
CA ARG A 168 32.53 -17.93 30.73
C ARG A 168 32.08 -19.05 31.66
N GLN A 169 31.10 -19.84 31.24
CA GLN A 169 30.57 -20.94 32.06
C GLN A 169 31.58 -22.07 32.22
N ARG A 170 32.33 -22.40 31.16
CA ARG A 170 33.43 -23.36 31.21
C ARG A 170 34.57 -22.89 32.11
N GLU A 171 34.88 -21.59 32.08
CA GLU A 171 35.89 -20.99 32.96
C GLU A 171 35.47 -21.03 34.43
N LEU A 172 34.20 -20.74 34.72
CA LEU A 172 33.64 -20.84 36.08
C LEU A 172 33.74 -22.27 36.63
N ILE A 173 33.40 -23.28 35.82
CA ILE A 173 33.55 -24.70 36.18
C ILE A 173 35.02 -25.04 36.44
N ARG A 174 35.93 -24.58 35.57
CA ARG A 174 37.39 -24.78 35.74
C ARG A 174 37.91 -24.14 37.04
N SER A 175 37.36 -23.00 37.44
CA SER A 175 37.74 -22.28 38.67
C SER A 175 37.18 -22.88 39.97
N GLY A 176 36.41 -23.97 39.90
CA GLY A 176 35.97 -24.74 41.08
C GLY A 176 34.87 -24.08 41.92
N LYS A 177 34.11 -23.13 41.36
CA LYS A 177 33.02 -22.47 42.11
C LYS A 177 31.82 -23.40 42.33
N PRO A 178 31.28 -23.50 43.56
CA PRO A 178 30.16 -24.39 43.85
C PRO A 178 28.86 -23.91 43.18
N GLY A 179 28.09 -24.84 42.62
CA GLY A 179 26.77 -24.59 42.04
C GLY A 179 26.69 -24.43 40.51
N GLN A 180 27.80 -24.53 39.77
CA GLN A 180 27.77 -24.68 38.31
C GLN A 180 27.80 -26.17 37.92
N CYS A 181 26.91 -26.58 37.00
CA CYS A 181 26.80 -27.97 36.55
C CYS A 181 27.05 -28.10 35.03
N ASP A 182 27.68 -29.18 34.60
CA ASP A 182 27.95 -29.46 33.17
C ASP A 182 26.67 -29.45 32.31
N ALA A 183 25.51 -29.77 32.90
CA ALA A 183 24.22 -29.71 32.23
C ALA A 183 23.88 -28.31 31.67
N THR A 184 24.35 -27.25 32.32
CA THR A 184 24.14 -25.87 31.85
C THR A 184 24.98 -25.55 30.62
N VAL A 185 26.25 -26.00 30.59
CA VAL A 185 27.11 -25.87 29.41
C VAL A 185 26.52 -26.68 28.24
N ALA A 186 26.09 -27.91 28.50
CA ALA A 186 25.47 -28.77 27.49
C ALA A 186 24.22 -28.10 26.86
N LYS A 187 23.40 -27.42 27.67
CA LYS A 187 22.23 -26.67 27.18
C LYS A 187 22.62 -25.47 26.31
N ILE A 188 23.65 -24.71 26.71
CA ILE A 188 24.17 -23.60 25.89
C ILE A 188 24.72 -24.13 24.57
N GLU A 189 25.44 -25.26 24.59
CA GLU A 189 25.96 -25.88 23.38
C GLU A 189 24.88 -26.41 22.44
N ALA A 190 23.80 -26.99 22.98
CA ALA A 190 22.65 -27.41 22.18
C ALA A 190 21.99 -26.21 21.48
N ASN A 191 21.75 -25.12 22.21
CA ASN A 191 21.21 -23.88 21.64
C ASN A 191 22.16 -23.25 20.61
N LEU A 192 23.46 -23.26 20.87
CA LEU A 192 24.48 -22.77 19.96
C LEU A 192 24.48 -23.57 18.66
N LYS A 193 24.42 -24.91 18.73
CA LYS A 193 24.30 -25.78 17.53
C LYS A 193 23.03 -25.47 16.74
N GLN A 194 21.89 -25.31 17.41
CA GLN A 194 20.63 -24.96 16.76
C GLN A 194 20.73 -23.61 16.03
N LYS A 195 21.28 -22.58 16.69
CA LYS A 195 21.44 -21.24 16.11
C LYS A 195 22.44 -21.20 14.97
N GLN A 196 23.49 -22.02 15.03
CA GLN A 196 24.43 -22.20 13.92
C GLN A 196 23.77 -22.86 12.70
N LEU A 197 22.88 -23.83 12.90
CA LEU A 197 22.13 -24.45 11.82
C LEU A 197 21.16 -23.45 11.17
N GLU A 198 20.41 -22.71 12.00
CA GLU A 198 19.52 -21.64 11.53
C GLU A 198 20.30 -20.57 10.73
N LEU A 199 21.47 -20.15 11.21
CA LEU A 199 22.33 -19.20 10.50
C LEU A 199 22.76 -19.74 9.13
N LYS A 200 23.14 -21.02 9.05
CA LYS A 200 23.50 -21.66 7.77
C LYS A 200 22.33 -21.65 6.81
N ASP A 201 21.14 -22.03 7.27
CA ASP A 201 19.94 -22.06 6.42
C ASP A 201 19.62 -20.67 5.87
N VAL A 202 19.63 -19.64 6.73
CA VAL A 202 19.36 -18.25 6.31
C VAL A 202 20.43 -17.74 5.34
N ARG A 203 21.71 -18.09 5.55
CA ARG A 203 22.77 -17.75 4.58
C ARG A 203 22.57 -18.43 3.23
N THR A 204 22.20 -19.72 3.21
CA THR A 204 21.89 -20.39 1.94
C THR A 204 20.70 -19.76 1.22
N ALA A 205 19.73 -19.24 1.97
CA ALA A 205 18.62 -18.49 1.41
C ALA A 205 19.08 -17.13 0.86
N GLU A 206 19.92 -16.40 1.58
CA GLU A 206 20.51 -15.13 1.12
C GLU A 206 21.28 -15.33 -0.20
N ASP A 207 22.10 -16.38 -0.30
CA ASP A 207 22.87 -16.72 -1.50
C ASP A 207 21.96 -16.98 -2.72
N ARG A 208 20.80 -17.62 -2.50
CA ARG A 208 19.80 -17.83 -3.57
C ARG A 208 19.21 -16.51 -4.06
N VAL A 209 18.84 -15.62 -3.13
CA VAL A 209 18.35 -14.27 -3.47
C VAL A 209 19.40 -13.50 -4.26
N TYR A 210 20.65 -13.53 -3.79
CA TYR A 210 21.76 -12.85 -4.44
C TYR A 210 22.03 -13.39 -5.85
N SER A 211 22.00 -14.71 -6.03
CA SER A 211 22.21 -15.37 -7.33
C SER A 211 21.13 -15.01 -8.35
N GLU A 212 19.86 -14.89 -7.93
CA GLU A 212 18.78 -14.43 -8.81
C GLU A 212 18.95 -12.94 -9.16
N GLN A 213 19.32 -12.11 -8.18
CA GLN A 213 19.57 -10.68 -8.41
C GLN A 213 20.74 -10.47 -9.40
N SER A 214 21.83 -11.21 -9.28
CA SER A 214 22.97 -11.14 -10.19
C SER A 214 22.58 -11.59 -11.59
N THR A 215 21.84 -12.70 -11.71
CA THR A 215 21.29 -13.20 -12.99
C THR A 215 20.44 -12.13 -13.69
N ARG A 216 19.57 -11.42 -12.95
CA ARG A 216 18.75 -10.33 -13.52
C ARG A 216 19.57 -9.12 -13.95
N ARG A 217 20.58 -8.75 -13.17
CA ARG A 217 21.50 -7.66 -13.52
C ARG A 217 22.27 -7.98 -14.78
N GLU A 218 22.74 -9.22 -14.92
CA GLU A 218 23.45 -9.70 -16.10
C GLU A 218 22.54 -9.72 -17.33
N LYS A 219 21.33 -10.31 -17.25
CA LYS A 219 20.34 -10.29 -18.35
C LYS A 219 20.01 -8.87 -18.80
N LYS A 220 19.86 -7.91 -17.87
CA LYS A 220 19.57 -6.52 -18.21
C LYS A 220 20.68 -5.89 -19.06
N LYS A 221 21.95 -6.28 -18.90
CA LYS A 221 23.06 -5.76 -19.72
C LYS A 221 22.94 -6.16 -21.20
N TYR A 222 22.38 -7.33 -21.48
CA TYR A 222 22.24 -7.86 -22.85
C TYR A 222 20.93 -7.47 -23.55
N VAL A 223 19.98 -6.84 -22.86
CA VAL A 223 18.65 -6.48 -23.39
C VAL A 223 18.55 -4.98 -23.73
N VAL A 224 19.62 -4.21 -23.53
CA VAL A 224 19.69 -2.81 -24.01
C VAL A 224 20.09 -2.83 -25.48
N PHE A 225 19.10 -2.89 -26.37
CA PHE A 225 19.20 -2.56 -27.79
C PHE A 225 18.21 -1.43 -28.10
#